data_AF-A0A2E7FQ35-F1
#
_entry.id   AF-A0A2E7FQ35-F1
#
_cell.length_a   1.000
_cell.length_b   1.000
_cell.length_c   1.000
_cell.angle_alpha   90.00
_cell.angle_beta   90.00
_cell.angle_gamma   90.00
#
_symmetry.space_group_name_H-M   'P 1'
#
loop_
_entity.id
_entity.type
_entity.pdbx_description
1 polymer ?
#
loop_
_entity_poly.entity_id
_entity_poly.type
_entity_poly.pdbx_seq_one_letter_code
_entity_poly.pdbx_strand_id
1 'polypeptide(L)' 'MNRLCIRSIVVLDGEKLAGTLNEREVLQHLVAHEKSPKETLVSEVMTKEAEMITWQTTVEEAILAMAVHRFILKLFLR' A
#
# COMPACT_ATOMS: atom_id res chain seq x y z
N MET A 1 7.43 -4.23 9.26
CA MET A 1 7.30 -5.05 8.03
C MET A 1 8.16 -6.32 8.14
N ASN A 2 9.49 -6.22 8.09
CA ASN A 2 10.39 -7.38 8.02
C ASN A 2 10.29 -8.37 9.19
N ARG A 3 10.14 -7.88 10.43
CA ARG A 3 10.00 -8.75 11.63
C ARG A 3 8.82 -9.73 11.57
N LEU A 4 7.79 -9.39 10.81
CA LEU A 4 6.57 -10.19 10.67
C LEU A 4 6.44 -10.81 9.27
N CYS A 5 7.47 -10.70 8.43
CA CYS A 5 7.43 -11.14 7.02
C CYS A 5 6.27 -10.53 6.21
N ILE A 6 5.91 -9.26 6.51
CA ILE A 6 4.84 -8.53 5.83
C ILE A 6 5.46 -7.59 4.78
N ARG A 7 5.02 -7.73 3.52
CA ARG A 7 5.54 -6.96 2.37
C ARG A 7 4.78 -5.66 2.07
N SER A 8 3.55 -5.55 2.58
CA SER A 8 2.70 -4.36 2.40
C SER A 8 1.83 -4.16 3.64
N ILE A 9 1.62 -2.92 4.02
CA ILE A 9 0.80 -2.51 5.15
C ILE A 9 -0.21 -1.45 4.72
N VAL A 10 -1.34 -1.43 5.41
CA VAL A 10 -2.34 -0.37 5.31
C VAL A 10 -1.97 0.75 6.28
N VAL A 11 -2.10 1.99 5.85
CA VAL A 11 -1.92 3.18 6.68
C VAL A 11 -3.29 3.79 6.95
N LEU A 12 -3.61 3.99 8.22
CA LEU A 12 -4.85 4.60 8.67
C LEU A 12 -4.59 5.97 9.29
N ASP A 13 -5.50 6.90 9.08
CA ASP A 13 -5.65 8.14 9.85
C ASP A 13 -6.92 8.01 10.71
N GLY A 14 -6.74 7.64 11.97
CA GLY A 14 -7.82 7.14 12.81
C GLY A 14 -8.45 5.88 12.22
N GLU A 15 -9.73 5.93 11.90
CA GLU A 15 -10.48 4.82 11.26
C GLU A 15 -10.51 4.93 9.72
N LYS A 16 -9.95 5.99 9.15
CA LYS A 16 -9.98 6.23 7.70
C LYS A 16 -8.75 5.62 7.03
N LEU A 17 -8.97 4.97 5.89
CA LEU A 17 -7.89 4.55 5.02
C LEU A 17 -7.16 5.78 4.48
N ALA A 18 -5.90 5.96 4.88
CA ALA A 18 -5.05 7.06 4.43
C ALA A 18 -4.15 6.66 3.25
N GLY A 19 -3.77 5.38 3.17
CA GLY A 19 -2.95 4.87 2.07
C GLY A 19 -2.37 3.48 2.34
N THR A 20 -1.37 3.11 1.56
CA THR A 20 -0.64 1.85 1.71
C THR A 20 0.86 2.09 1.64
N LEU A 21 1.63 1.33 2.41
CA LEU A 21 3.09 1.31 2.33
C LEU A 21 3.59 -0.11 2.02
N ASN A 22 4.38 -0.27 0.97
CA ASN A 22 5.03 -1.53 0.59
C ASN A 22 6.55 -1.35 0.38
N GLU A 23 7.26 -2.46 0.25
CA GLU A 23 8.72 -2.47 0.05
C GLU A 23 9.15 -1.67 -1.20
N ARG A 24 8.35 -1.72 -2.29
CA ARG A 24 8.64 -0.97 -3.52
C ARG A 24 8.58 0.53 -3.29
N GLU A 25 7.61 1.01 -2.52
CA GLU A 25 7.49 2.44 -2.18
C GLU A 25 8.63 2.92 -1.28
N VAL A 26 9.06 2.09 -0.32
CA VAL A 26 10.28 2.39 0.46
C VAL A 26 11.49 2.52 -0.48
N LEU A 27 11.65 1.59 -1.42
CA LEU A 27 12.76 1.65 -2.38
C LEU A 27 12.66 2.88 -3.29
N GLN A 28 11.48 3.17 -3.84
CA GLN A 28 11.29 4.21 -4.84
C GLN A 28 11.22 5.62 -4.26
N HIS A 29 10.56 5.83 -3.11
CA HIS A 29 10.28 7.15 -2.57
C HIS A 29 11.19 7.55 -1.39
N LEU A 30 11.81 6.57 -0.73
CA LEU A 30 12.74 6.82 0.37
C LEU A 30 14.19 6.57 -0.05
N VAL A 31 14.53 5.34 -0.44
CA VAL A 31 15.93 4.95 -0.74
C VAL A 31 16.45 5.63 -1.99
N ALA A 32 15.72 5.59 -3.11
CA ALA A 32 16.15 6.21 -4.37
C ALA A 32 16.29 7.74 -4.28
N HIS A 33 15.70 8.36 -3.26
CA HIS A 33 15.78 9.79 -3.00
C HIS A 33 16.72 10.11 -1.81
N GLU A 34 17.48 9.13 -1.32
CA GLU A 34 18.44 9.26 -0.22
C GLU A 34 17.86 9.86 1.07
N LYS A 35 16.55 9.68 1.30
CA LYS A 35 15.88 10.24 2.48
C LYS A 35 16.20 9.40 3.72
N SER A 36 16.32 10.07 4.87
CA SER A 36 16.54 9.40 6.17
C SER A 36 15.27 8.67 6.62
N PRO A 37 15.31 7.34 6.86
CA PRO A 37 14.19 6.60 7.43
C PRO A 37 13.77 7.06 8.83
N LYS A 38 14.66 7.77 9.55
CA LYS A 38 14.39 8.27 10.90
C LYS A 38 13.62 9.61 10.90
N GLU A 39 13.71 10.35 9.81
CA GLU A 39 13.15 11.71 9.70
C GLU A 39 11.98 11.78 8.72
N THR A 40 11.84 10.80 7.83
CA THR A 40 10.78 10.75 6.82
C THR A 40 9.53 10.11 7.40
N LEU A 41 8.39 10.80 7.29
CA LEU A 41 7.10 10.27 7.70
C LEU A 41 6.58 9.25 6.68
N VAL A 42 5.85 8.25 7.15
CA VAL A 42 5.17 7.27 6.29
C VAL A 42 4.26 7.95 5.27
N SER A 43 3.57 9.02 5.67
CA SER A 43 2.67 9.80 4.82
C SER A 43 3.35 10.47 3.62
N GLU A 44 4.68 10.62 3.64
CA GLU A 44 5.46 11.21 2.55
C GLU A 44 5.88 10.20 1.49
N VAL A 45 5.87 8.90 1.82
CA VAL A 45 6.40 7.84 0.95
C VAL A 45 5.36 6.77 0.59
N MET A 46 4.25 6.71 1.31
CA MET A 46 3.12 5.82 1.01
C MET A 46 2.42 6.19 -0.30
N THR A 47 1.76 5.22 -0.93
CA THR A 47 0.75 5.51 -1.95
C THR A 47 -0.52 5.97 -1.25
N LYS A 48 -0.95 7.19 -1.58
CA LYS A 48 -2.25 7.74 -1.19
C LYS A 48 -3.32 7.17 -2.12
N GLU A 49 -4.54 7.02 -1.64
CA GLU A 49 -5.67 6.52 -2.45
C GLU A 49 -5.46 5.09 -2.98
N ALA A 50 -5.31 4.14 -2.06
CA ALA A 50 -5.23 2.74 -2.43
C ALA A 50 -6.58 2.26 -2.98
N GLU A 51 -6.54 1.58 -4.12
CA GLU A 51 -7.73 0.97 -4.70
C GLU A 51 -8.10 -0.30 -3.93
N MET A 52 -9.39 -0.46 -3.69
CA MET A 52 -9.93 -1.57 -2.92
C MET A 52 -10.81 -2.43 -3.80
N ILE A 53 -10.62 -3.73 -3.72
CA ILE A 53 -11.49 -4.73 -4.34
C ILE A 53 -12.33 -5.45 -3.27
N THR A 54 -13.47 -5.97 -3.67
CA THR A 54 -14.42 -6.66 -2.78
C THR A 54 -14.38 -8.17 -2.99
N TRP A 55 -15.18 -8.91 -2.23
CA TRP A 55 -15.38 -10.36 -2.42
C TRP A 55 -15.91 -10.74 -3.78
N GLN A 56 -16.67 -9.81 -4.36
CA GLN A 56 -17.42 -10.02 -5.59
C GLN A 56 -16.49 -9.84 -6.78
N THR A 57 -15.35 -9.16 -6.61
CA THR A 57 -14.30 -9.04 -7.62
C THR A 57 -13.74 -10.42 -7.93
N THR A 58 -13.90 -10.81 -9.19
CA THR A 58 -13.36 -12.06 -9.75
C THR A 58 -11.83 -12.01 -9.78
N VAL A 59 -11.20 -13.17 -10.00
CA VAL A 59 -9.74 -13.25 -10.10
C VAL A 59 -9.24 -12.47 -11.32
N GLU A 60 -9.97 -12.55 -12.42
CA GLU A 60 -9.67 -11.86 -13.67
C GLU A 60 -9.74 -10.33 -13.50
N GLU A 61 -10.80 -9.82 -12.86
CA GLU A 61 -10.92 -8.41 -12.52
C GLU A 61 -9.81 -7.96 -11.56
N ALA A 62 -9.46 -8.79 -10.57
CA ALA A 62 -8.38 -8.48 -9.63
C ALA A 62 -7.01 -8.41 -10.35
N ILE A 63 -6.73 -9.32 -11.29
CA ILE A 63 -5.50 -9.28 -12.10
C ILE A 63 -5.46 -8.01 -12.96
N LEU A 64 -6.57 -7.65 -13.60
CA LEU A 64 -6.64 -6.43 -14.41
C LEU A 64 -6.44 -5.19 -13.53
N ALA A 65 -7.09 -5.13 -12.37
CA ALA A 65 -6.91 -4.06 -11.40
C ALA A 65 -5.46 -4.00 -10.90
N MET A 66 -4.79 -5.13 -10.63
CA MET A 66 -3.37 -5.16 -10.25
C MET A 66 -2.42 -4.75 -11.38
N ALA A 67 -2.81 -4.90 -12.64
CA ALA A 67 -2.02 -4.48 -13.79
C ALA A 67 -2.10 -2.97 -14.02
N VAL A 68 -3.29 -2.38 -13.82
CA VAL A 68 -3.51 -0.94 -13.93
C VAL A 68 -3.00 -0.20 -12.69
N HIS A 69 -3.30 -0.75 -11.52
CA HIS A 69 -3.00 -0.16 -10.23
C HIS A 69 -1.87 -0.95 -9.56
N ARG A 70 -0.83 -0.26 -9.11
CA ARG A 70 0.40 -0.88 -8.57
C ARG A 70 0.14 -1.81 -7.37
N PHE A 71 -0.99 -1.62 -6.70
CA PHE A 71 -1.40 -2.36 -5.53
C PHE A 71 -2.92 -2.24 -5.31
N ILE A 72 -3.57 -3.35 -4.95
CA ILE A 72 -4.98 -3.38 -4.57
C ILE A 72 -5.15 -4.01 -3.17
N LEU A 73 -6.07 -3.48 -2.38
CA LEU A 73 -6.45 -4.03 -1.07
C LEU A 73 -7.70 -4.89 -1.20
N LYS A 74 -7.65 -6.11 -0.65
CA LYS A 74 -8.85 -6.95 -0.50
C LYS A 74 -9.56 -6.59 0.80
N LEU A 75 -10.78 -6.04 0.71
CA LEU A 75 -11.43 -5.43 1.87
C LEU A 75 -12.45 -6.33 2.56
N PHE A 76 -12.11 -6.78 3.79
CA PHE A 76 -12.91 -7.40 4.90
C PHE A 76 -14.35 -6.89 5.18
N LEU A 77 -15.08 -6.18 4.31
CA LEU A 77 -16.43 -5.68 4.63
C LEU A 77 -17.55 -6.73 4.42
N ARG A 78 -18.11 -7.20 5.52
CA ARG A 78 -19.34 -8.02 5.56
C ARG A 78 -20.59 -7.16 5.52
#